data_AF-A0A1S0UHP1-F1
#
_entry.id   AF-A0A1S0UHP1-F1
#
_cell.length_a   1.000
_cell.length_b   1.000
_cell.length_c   1.000
_cell.angle_alpha   90.00
_cell.angle_beta   90.00
_cell.angle_gamma   90.00
#
_symmetry.space_group_name_H-M   'P 1'
#
loop_
_entity.id
_entity.type
_entity.pdbx_description
1 polymer ?
#
loop_
_entity_poly.entity_id
_entity_poly.type
_entity_poly.pdbx_seq_one_letter_code
_entity_poly.pdbx_strand_id
1 'polypeptide(L)'
;MALSQTERLINWLKEVAVRRSLVEHATKREFLQMMGTTKLHGCYRLYAGKTYGRLFWLLVAISTGVIFVIVLAELTKQYRAENITTQVKIVYDYADGPSLTICSHNPVRRNYIEELKRTTTFSDELLMYLLHIFLRPEGLVKMDVMDMDNLCDGERLLQDYMFTYKNFTVESFVKEASFKCEEAFVQCAFEGSRIRQPFMDNFEPGFRLYVHDKDTISYVSSEILVVSPNNKLSAGLKPIKVNSSFLERSKGGTCRSAWPSVLRRNSTYSSSACKMACIARYFVVNCGCIPLQYNILKEGRLCSPKEVFDCISNYREIANIVHNVTYSPLCQDCAPECELFIYFTQNSIIHNILTSLNKYMENLQQHYKLSYVRNNLATAHVFFASKKYKMYSQSTLSDLSSYLSKIGSDMGLFYGASVISLFELILLLFKTIWALASSSRAVYLEEKAKREMERKLRIEEIINEYSIPDQMVGYVSQTTERPQRELDQMLSLTLTPEQANAILEAETFVDSIYVLLRRDKLTSTVEDVDSKRCVSVV
;
A
#
# COMPACT_ATOMS: atom_id res chain seq x y z
N MET A 1 31.16 -60.98 36.63
CA MET A 1 30.22 -60.39 35.65
C MET A 1 30.73 -59.05 35.10
N ALA A 2 31.36 -58.18 35.90
CA ALA A 2 31.94 -56.90 35.42
C ALA A 2 33.13 -57.06 34.44
N LEU A 3 34.01 -58.05 34.64
CA LEU A 3 35.18 -58.30 33.78
C LEU A 3 34.83 -58.70 32.33
N SER A 4 33.71 -59.41 32.10
CA SER A 4 33.30 -59.79 30.75
C SER A 4 32.59 -58.65 29.99
N GLN A 5 32.03 -57.67 30.71
CA GLN A 5 31.49 -56.46 30.08
C GLN A 5 32.62 -55.50 29.67
N THR A 6 33.67 -55.37 30.49
CA THR A 6 34.85 -54.56 30.13
C THR A 6 35.60 -55.11 28.93
N GLU A 7 35.78 -56.44 28.81
CA GLU A 7 36.41 -57.04 27.63
C GLU A 7 35.58 -56.89 26.35
N ARG A 8 34.25 -57.02 26.44
CA ARG A 8 33.35 -56.74 25.30
C ARG A 8 33.41 -55.28 24.90
N LEU A 9 33.49 -54.36 25.85
CA LEU A 9 33.62 -52.93 25.59
C LEU A 9 34.98 -52.59 24.97
N ILE A 10 36.06 -53.20 25.43
CA ILE A 10 37.42 -53.03 24.88
C ILE A 10 37.51 -53.59 23.46
N ASN A 11 36.95 -54.78 23.20
CA ASN A 11 36.93 -55.36 21.85
C ASN A 11 36.06 -54.56 20.89
N TRP A 12 34.91 -54.07 21.36
CA TRP A 12 34.07 -53.16 20.59
C TRP A 12 34.79 -51.83 20.30
N LEU A 13 35.50 -51.24 21.27
CA LEU A 13 36.31 -50.04 21.08
C LEU A 13 37.46 -50.26 20.09
N LYS A 14 38.11 -51.43 20.13
CA LYS A 14 39.15 -51.81 19.14
C LYS A 14 38.56 -51.96 17.74
N GLU A 15 37.41 -52.61 17.59
CA GLU A 15 36.71 -52.70 16.30
C GLU A 15 36.27 -51.34 15.76
N VAL A 16 35.79 -50.45 16.63
CA VAL A 16 35.42 -49.07 16.27
C VAL A 16 36.67 -48.28 15.88
N ALA A 17 37.80 -48.45 16.56
CA ALA A 17 39.06 -47.79 16.23
C ALA A 17 39.62 -48.25 14.87
N VAL A 18 39.58 -49.55 14.58
CA VAL A 18 39.97 -50.11 13.27
C VAL A 18 39.04 -49.61 12.16
N ARG A 19 37.71 -49.62 12.39
CA ARG A 19 36.74 -49.06 11.43
C ARG A 19 36.97 -47.57 11.21
N ARG A 20 37.25 -46.81 12.26
CA ARG A 20 37.54 -45.38 12.17
C ARG A 20 38.78 -45.12 11.32
N SER A 21 39.87 -45.87 11.53
CA SER A 21 41.10 -45.74 10.74
C SER A 21 40.88 -46.10 9.26
N LEU A 22 40.14 -47.18 8.98
CA LEU A 22 39.79 -47.60 7.62
C LEU A 22 38.93 -46.55 6.90
N VAL A 23 37.88 -46.07 7.57
CA VAL A 23 37.00 -45.03 7.02
C VAL A 23 37.78 -43.73 6.85
N GLU A 24 38.64 -43.33 7.79
CA GLU A 24 39.48 -42.14 7.67
C GLU A 24 40.41 -42.21 6.45
N HIS A 25 41.07 -43.35 6.21
CA HIS A 25 41.89 -43.53 5.02
C HIS A 25 41.09 -43.49 3.71
N ALA A 26 39.95 -44.17 3.64
CA ALA A 26 39.10 -44.18 2.45
C ALA A 26 38.48 -42.81 2.16
N THR A 27 37.98 -42.14 3.19
CA THR A 27 37.37 -40.80 3.09
C THR A 27 38.40 -39.73 2.78
N LYS A 28 39.62 -39.83 3.33
CA LYS A 28 40.74 -38.96 2.94
C LYS A 28 41.07 -39.10 1.45
N ARG A 29 41.04 -40.32 0.89
CA ARG A 29 41.25 -40.52 -0.56
C ARG A 29 40.11 -39.93 -1.40
N GLU A 30 38.85 -40.20 -1.05
CA GLU A 30 37.70 -39.61 -1.75
C GLU A 30 37.72 -38.08 -1.67
N PHE A 31 38.09 -37.52 -0.51
CA PHE A 31 38.26 -36.08 -0.32
C PHE A 31 39.39 -35.52 -1.17
N LEU A 32 40.57 -36.15 -1.20
CA LEU A 32 41.69 -35.70 -2.04
C LEU A 32 41.37 -35.81 -3.54
N GLN A 33 40.63 -36.86 -3.94
CA GLN A 33 40.13 -37.00 -5.31
C GLN A 33 39.14 -35.89 -5.65
N MET A 34 38.20 -35.59 -4.74
CA MET A 34 37.29 -34.47 -4.87
C MET A 34 38.08 -33.16 -4.98
N MET A 35 39.08 -32.90 -4.14
CA MET A 35 39.93 -31.71 -4.21
C MET A 35 40.72 -31.60 -5.53
N GLY A 36 41.00 -32.74 -6.17
CA GLY A 36 41.67 -32.82 -7.47
C GLY A 36 40.75 -32.60 -8.66
N THR A 37 39.45 -32.90 -8.55
CA THR A 37 38.46 -32.82 -9.64
C THR A 37 37.44 -31.71 -9.46
N THR A 38 37.36 -31.13 -8.28
CA THR A 38 36.36 -30.12 -7.93
C THR A 38 36.62 -28.80 -8.65
N LYS A 39 35.54 -28.06 -8.88
CA LYS A 39 35.58 -26.69 -9.39
C LYS A 39 35.88 -25.66 -8.31
N LEU A 40 36.06 -26.08 -7.06
CA LEU A 40 36.42 -25.19 -5.96
C LEU A 40 37.78 -24.53 -6.21
N HIS A 41 37.80 -23.21 -6.16
CA HIS A 41 39.00 -22.41 -6.35
C HIS A 41 40.04 -22.73 -5.25
N GLY A 42 41.31 -22.82 -5.64
CA GLY A 42 42.43 -23.04 -4.72
C GLY A 42 42.60 -24.48 -4.19
N CYS A 43 41.56 -25.33 -4.25
CA CYS A 43 41.60 -26.70 -3.73
C CYS A 43 42.66 -27.59 -4.41
N TYR A 44 42.74 -27.54 -5.75
CA TYR A 44 43.78 -28.25 -6.50
C TYR A 44 45.20 -27.73 -6.17
N ARG A 45 45.36 -26.43 -5.93
CA ARG A 45 46.66 -25.82 -5.62
C ARG A 45 47.13 -26.17 -4.20
N LEU A 46 46.20 -26.32 -3.26
CA LEU A 46 46.48 -26.87 -1.92
C LEU A 46 46.92 -28.33 -2.00
N TYR A 47 46.29 -29.14 -2.86
CA TYR A 47 46.64 -30.54 -3.07
C TYR A 47 48.00 -30.73 -3.78
N ALA A 48 48.15 -30.16 -4.98
CA ALA A 48 49.27 -30.40 -5.89
C ALA A 48 50.45 -29.39 -5.76
N GLY A 49 50.33 -28.38 -4.91
CA GLY A 49 51.34 -27.32 -4.77
C GLY A 49 52.64 -27.76 -4.06
N LYS A 50 53.74 -27.03 -4.31
CA LYS A 50 54.99 -27.10 -3.53
C LYS A 50 54.81 -26.40 -2.16
N THR A 51 55.72 -26.63 -1.21
CA THR A 51 55.64 -26.14 0.19
C THR A 51 55.23 -24.67 0.32
N TYR A 52 55.93 -23.74 -0.34
CA TYR A 52 55.60 -22.31 -0.28
C TYR A 52 54.27 -21.97 -0.99
N GLY A 53 53.96 -22.65 -2.10
CA GLY A 53 52.68 -22.46 -2.80
C GLY A 53 51.49 -22.95 -1.99
N ARG A 54 51.64 -24.06 -1.24
CA ARG A 54 50.62 -24.55 -0.31
C ARG A 54 50.37 -23.56 0.82
N LEU A 55 51.42 -23.00 1.41
CA LEU A 55 51.30 -22.00 2.47
C LEU A 55 50.54 -20.75 1.99
N PHE A 56 50.88 -20.24 0.81
CA PHE A 56 50.19 -19.09 0.22
C PHE A 56 48.69 -19.36 0.02
N TRP A 57 48.34 -20.47 -0.65
CA TRP A 57 46.93 -20.80 -0.90
C TRP A 57 46.17 -21.15 0.37
N LEU A 58 46.85 -21.64 1.41
CA LEU A 58 46.26 -21.87 2.73
C LEU A 58 45.90 -20.55 3.40
N LEU A 59 46.79 -19.56 3.37
CA LEU A 59 46.51 -18.22 3.92
C LEU A 59 45.36 -17.54 3.17
N VAL A 60 45.32 -17.66 1.84
CA VAL A 60 44.21 -17.14 1.03
C VAL A 60 42.90 -17.83 1.39
N ALA A 61 42.87 -19.16 1.54
CA ALA A 61 41.66 -19.89 1.92
C ALA A 61 41.16 -19.51 3.32
N ILE A 62 42.08 -19.28 4.27
CA ILE A 62 41.72 -18.84 5.62
C ILE A 62 41.16 -17.41 5.59
N SER A 63 41.81 -16.50 4.86
CA SER A 63 41.36 -15.10 4.79
C SER A 63 40.00 -14.96 4.10
N THR A 64 39.78 -15.65 2.97
CA THR A 64 38.47 -15.67 2.30
C THR A 64 37.40 -16.34 3.17
N GLY A 65 37.77 -17.37 3.95
CA GLY A 65 36.90 -17.99 4.93
C GLY A 65 36.42 -17.05 6.02
N VAL A 66 37.33 -16.26 6.61
CA VAL A 66 36.98 -15.26 7.63
C VAL A 66 36.06 -14.19 7.04
N ILE A 67 36.38 -13.67 5.86
CA ILE A 67 35.54 -12.65 5.19
C ILE A 67 34.15 -13.20 4.89
N PHE A 68 34.05 -14.41 4.34
CA PHE A 68 32.77 -15.05 4.04
C PHE A 68 31.90 -15.23 5.29
N VAL A 69 32.48 -15.63 6.43
CA VAL A 69 31.74 -15.77 7.69
C VAL A 69 31.22 -14.41 8.18
N ILE A 70 32.02 -13.34 8.06
CA ILE A 70 31.60 -11.98 8.42
C ILE A 70 30.45 -11.52 7.51
N VAL A 71 30.57 -11.71 6.19
CA VAL A 71 29.52 -11.34 5.22
C VAL A 71 28.24 -12.12 5.50
N LEU A 72 28.34 -13.43 5.75
CA LEU A 72 27.19 -14.27 6.08
C LEU A 72 26.51 -13.83 7.38
N ALA A 73 27.28 -13.45 8.40
CA ALA A 73 26.75 -12.94 9.66
C ALA A 73 25.99 -11.62 9.46
N GLU A 74 26.55 -10.69 8.69
CA GLU A 74 25.88 -9.42 8.38
C GLU A 74 24.64 -9.63 7.51
N LEU A 75 24.70 -10.52 6.50
CA LEU A 75 23.56 -10.87 5.67
C LEU A 75 22.43 -11.52 6.50
N THR A 76 22.78 -12.38 7.45
CA THR A 76 21.82 -13.03 8.35
C THR A 76 21.21 -12.02 9.31
N LYS A 77 22.00 -11.06 9.80
CA LYS A 77 21.50 -9.94 10.60
C LYS A 77 20.53 -9.08 9.80
N GLN A 78 20.84 -8.77 8.53
CA GLN A 78 19.95 -8.02 7.63
C GLN A 78 18.68 -8.78 7.27
N TYR A 79 18.73 -10.11 7.14
CA TYR A 79 17.55 -10.94 6.91
C TYR A 79 16.62 -11.02 8.13
N ARG A 80 17.22 -11.06 9.35
CA ARG A 80 16.47 -11.07 10.61
C ARG A 80 15.97 -9.70 11.03
N ALA A 81 16.68 -8.63 10.66
CA ALA A 81 16.16 -7.29 10.77
C ALA A 81 15.01 -7.18 9.75
N GLU A 82 13.77 -7.18 10.22
CA GLU A 82 12.54 -7.09 9.42
C GLU A 82 12.46 -5.74 8.67
N ASN A 83 13.37 -5.52 7.72
CA ASN A 83 13.51 -4.26 7.02
C ASN A 83 12.43 -4.19 5.94
N ILE A 84 11.37 -3.44 6.22
CA ILE A 84 10.29 -3.17 5.27
C ILE A 84 10.73 -1.99 4.39
N THR A 85 10.59 -2.14 3.07
CA THR A 85 10.68 -1.02 2.13
C THR A 85 9.35 -0.73 1.47
N THR A 86 9.17 0.54 1.14
CA THR A 86 8.05 0.99 0.32
C THR A 86 8.46 0.98 -1.14
N GLN A 87 7.75 0.19 -1.94
CA GLN A 87 7.86 0.18 -3.40
C GLN A 87 6.76 1.05 -4.00
N VAL A 88 7.12 1.83 -5.03
CA VAL A 88 6.17 2.60 -5.82
C VAL A 88 5.94 1.86 -7.13
N LYS A 89 4.72 1.37 -7.33
CA LYS A 89 4.28 0.76 -8.58
C LYS A 89 3.36 1.73 -9.32
N ILE A 90 3.55 1.89 -10.62
CA ILE A 90 2.57 2.55 -11.49
C ILE A 90 1.65 1.48 -12.05
N VAL A 91 0.37 1.55 -11.72
CA VAL A 91 -0.66 0.65 -12.25
C VAL A 91 -1.31 1.36 -13.45
N TYR A 92 -1.29 0.72 -14.62
CA TYR A 92 -1.87 1.25 -15.86
C TYR A 92 -3.34 0.85 -16.02
N ASP A 93 -4.16 1.23 -15.04
CA ASP A 93 -5.60 1.02 -15.08
C ASP A 93 -6.35 2.19 -14.41
N TYR A 94 -7.67 2.21 -14.53
CA TYR A 94 -8.50 3.10 -13.72
C TYR A 94 -8.41 2.70 -12.25
N ALA A 95 -8.35 3.69 -11.36
CA ALA A 95 -8.55 3.43 -9.94
C ALA A 95 -10.03 3.09 -9.70
N ASP A 96 -10.32 2.46 -8.57
CA ASP A 96 -11.70 2.27 -8.14
C ASP A 96 -12.41 3.64 -8.08
N GLY A 97 -13.69 3.67 -8.47
CA GLY A 97 -14.49 4.89 -8.49
C GLY A 97 -14.52 5.56 -7.11
N PRO A 98 -14.18 6.86 -7.01
CA PRO A 98 -14.24 7.59 -5.75
C PRO A 98 -15.69 7.80 -5.32
N SER A 99 -15.90 8.02 -4.03
CA SER A 99 -17.14 8.61 -3.54
C SER A 99 -17.08 10.13 -3.66
N LEU A 100 -18.17 10.72 -4.13
CA LEU A 100 -18.37 12.16 -4.21
C LEU A 100 -19.43 12.58 -3.19
N THR A 101 -19.04 13.38 -2.19
CA THR A 101 -19.98 14.02 -1.28
C THR A 101 -20.16 15.48 -1.68
N ILE A 102 -21.40 15.93 -1.84
CA ILE A 102 -21.74 17.30 -2.20
C ILE A 102 -22.57 17.91 -1.08
N CYS A 103 -22.08 19.02 -0.54
CA CYS A 103 -22.76 19.75 0.52
C CYS A 103 -23.05 21.16 0.02
N SER A 104 -24.28 21.64 0.23
CA SER A 104 -24.56 23.06 0.10
C SER A 104 -23.70 23.83 1.09
N HIS A 105 -23.32 25.05 0.74
CA HIS A 105 -22.75 25.96 1.75
C HIS A 105 -23.81 26.35 2.79
N ASN A 106 -25.08 26.17 2.45
CA ASN A 106 -26.21 26.40 3.33
C ASN A 106 -26.58 25.22 4.20
N PRO A 107 -26.60 25.37 5.53
CA PRO A 107 -27.12 24.33 6.40
C PRO A 107 -28.65 24.21 6.35
N VAL A 108 -29.37 25.31 6.07
CA VAL A 108 -30.84 25.39 6.14
C VAL A 108 -31.47 26.08 4.92
N ARG A 109 -32.66 25.64 4.54
CA ARG A 109 -33.46 26.16 3.43
C ARG A 109 -34.19 27.43 3.84
N ARG A 110 -33.95 28.52 3.11
CA ARG A 110 -34.60 29.82 3.36
C ARG A 110 -36.13 29.74 3.36
N ASN A 111 -36.73 29.08 2.37
CA ASN A 111 -38.19 28.97 2.25
C ASN A 111 -38.83 28.24 3.44
N TYR A 112 -38.15 27.21 3.97
CA TYR A 112 -38.62 26.50 5.17
C TYR A 112 -38.61 27.42 6.39
N ILE A 113 -37.53 28.19 6.59
CA ILE A 113 -37.42 29.15 7.69
C ILE A 113 -38.47 30.26 7.57
N GLU A 114 -38.67 30.84 6.38
CA GLU A 114 -39.70 31.87 6.17
C GLU A 114 -41.10 31.33 6.46
N GLU A 115 -41.42 30.11 6.03
CA GLU A 115 -42.69 29.47 6.35
C GLU A 115 -42.85 29.16 7.84
N LEU A 116 -41.78 28.72 8.50
CA LEU A 116 -41.78 28.45 9.94
C LEU A 116 -42.04 29.73 10.74
N LYS A 117 -41.40 30.85 10.38
CA LYS A 117 -41.67 32.17 10.97
C LYS A 117 -43.07 32.70 10.69
N ARG A 118 -43.65 32.36 9.53
CA ARG A 118 -45.00 32.78 9.15
C ARG A 118 -46.08 32.02 9.90
N THR A 119 -45.83 30.73 10.18
CA THR A 119 -46.83 29.80 10.74
C THR A 119 -46.71 29.59 12.25
N THR A 120 -45.58 29.98 12.85
CA THR A 120 -45.28 29.76 14.26
C THR A 120 -44.61 30.99 14.89
N THR A 121 -44.36 30.95 16.19
CA THR A 121 -43.65 32.01 16.94
C THR A 121 -42.12 31.89 16.83
N PHE A 122 -41.61 31.31 15.74
CA PHE A 122 -40.18 31.06 15.56
C PHE A 122 -39.42 32.38 15.33
N SER A 123 -38.41 32.67 16.15
CA SER A 123 -37.68 33.94 16.13
C SER A 123 -36.34 33.86 15.42
N ASP A 124 -35.76 35.01 15.08
CA ASP A 124 -34.42 35.11 14.50
C ASP A 124 -33.32 34.68 15.49
N GLU A 125 -33.50 34.99 16.78
CA GLU A 125 -32.59 34.58 17.85
C GLU A 125 -32.56 33.06 17.99
N LEU A 126 -33.73 32.41 17.95
CA LEU A 126 -33.83 30.95 18.00
C LEU A 126 -33.21 30.30 16.76
N LEU A 127 -33.38 30.90 15.57
CA LEU A 127 -32.72 30.44 14.36
C LEU A 127 -31.19 30.49 14.51
N MET A 128 -30.65 31.63 14.95
CA MET A 128 -29.22 31.81 15.13
C MET A 128 -28.66 30.82 16.15
N TYR A 129 -29.38 30.58 17.25
CA TYR A 129 -29.03 29.54 18.22
C TYR A 129 -28.97 28.15 17.55
N LEU A 130 -30.03 27.73 16.86
CA LEU A 130 -30.10 26.41 16.22
C LEU A 130 -29.06 26.22 15.10
N LEU A 131 -28.63 27.28 14.41
CA LEU A 131 -27.58 27.18 13.39
C LEU A 131 -26.23 26.71 13.97
N HIS A 132 -25.99 26.90 15.28
CA HIS A 132 -24.79 26.40 15.95
C HIS A 132 -24.71 24.86 15.95
N ILE A 133 -25.81 24.13 15.78
CA ILE A 133 -25.82 22.67 15.67
C ILE A 133 -25.00 22.18 14.46
N PHE A 134 -24.96 22.98 13.39
CA PHE A 134 -24.22 22.65 12.18
C PHE A 134 -22.73 22.99 12.29
N LEU A 135 -22.32 23.73 13.32
CA LEU A 135 -20.92 23.99 13.58
C LEU A 135 -20.26 22.74 14.16
N ARG A 136 -18.96 22.59 13.88
CA ARG A 136 -18.21 21.53 14.54
C ARG A 136 -17.95 21.90 15.99
N PRO A 137 -17.92 20.91 16.91
CA PRO A 137 -17.70 21.18 18.33
C PRO A 137 -16.43 22.00 18.63
N GLU A 138 -15.38 21.94 17.81
CA GLU A 138 -14.16 22.74 17.98
C GLU A 138 -14.41 24.25 17.85
N GLY A 139 -15.43 24.64 17.08
CA GLY A 139 -15.87 26.02 16.95
C GLY A 139 -16.52 26.54 18.23
N LEU A 140 -17.23 25.68 18.96
CA LEU A 140 -17.91 26.03 20.22
C LEU A 140 -16.92 26.18 21.39
N VAL A 141 -15.75 25.55 21.32
CA VAL A 141 -14.70 25.69 22.36
C VAL A 141 -13.98 27.04 22.30
N LYS A 142 -14.07 27.76 21.18
CA LYS A 142 -13.43 29.06 20.98
C LYS A 142 -14.33 30.24 21.36
N MET A 143 -15.54 29.97 21.82
CA MET A 143 -16.55 30.96 22.19
C MET A 143 -16.22 31.63 23.53
N ASP A 144 -16.49 32.93 23.64
CA ASP A 144 -16.15 33.76 24.80
C ASP A 144 -17.28 33.84 25.85
N VAL A 145 -17.14 34.67 26.88
CA VAL A 145 -18.14 34.79 27.98
C VAL A 145 -19.47 35.39 27.48
N MET A 146 -19.44 36.26 26.47
CA MET A 146 -20.69 36.80 25.87
C MET A 146 -21.44 35.73 25.08
N ASP A 147 -20.71 34.80 24.46
CA ASP A 147 -21.33 33.64 23.80
C ASP A 147 -22.05 32.71 24.78
N MET A 148 -21.64 32.66 26.05
CA MET A 148 -22.26 31.81 27.07
C MET A 148 -23.65 32.26 27.50
N ASP A 149 -23.85 33.56 27.73
CA ASP A 149 -25.17 34.12 28.05
C ASP A 149 -26.13 33.95 26.87
N ASN A 150 -25.65 34.20 25.65
CA ASN A 150 -26.40 33.99 24.41
C ASN A 150 -26.81 32.51 24.21
N LEU A 151 -25.96 31.56 24.58
CA LEU A 151 -26.29 30.12 24.53
C LEU A 151 -27.35 29.73 25.57
N CYS A 152 -27.34 30.35 26.75
CA CYS A 152 -28.37 30.11 27.78
C CYS A 152 -29.73 30.67 27.36
N ASP A 153 -29.75 31.89 26.84
CA ASP A 153 -30.96 32.53 26.33
C ASP A 153 -31.53 31.75 25.12
N GLY A 154 -30.65 31.34 24.19
CA GLY A 154 -31.03 30.50 23.06
C GLY A 154 -31.61 29.14 23.47
N GLU A 155 -31.02 28.48 24.48
CA GLU A 155 -31.55 27.22 25.01
C GLU A 155 -32.92 27.42 25.66
N ARG A 156 -33.12 28.51 26.41
CA ARG A 156 -34.43 28.85 26.97
C ARG A 156 -35.49 29.04 25.89
N LEU A 157 -35.16 29.79 24.83
CA LEU A 157 -36.05 29.98 23.68
C LEU A 157 -36.40 28.64 23.00
N LEU A 158 -35.43 27.74 22.87
CA LEU A 158 -35.65 26.42 22.30
C LEU A 158 -36.62 25.60 23.17
N GLN A 159 -36.42 25.57 24.49
CA GLN A 159 -37.29 24.84 25.41
C GLN A 159 -38.72 25.39 25.42
N ASP A 160 -38.89 26.71 25.46
CA ASP A 160 -40.20 27.37 25.39
C ASP A 160 -40.92 27.05 24.07
N TYR A 161 -40.17 27.03 22.96
CA TYR A 161 -40.70 26.67 21.64
C TYR A 161 -41.09 25.18 21.57
N MET A 162 -40.26 24.27 22.06
CA MET A 162 -40.56 22.82 22.11
C MET A 162 -41.73 22.49 23.03
N PHE A 163 -41.89 23.23 24.13
CA PHE A 163 -43.04 23.11 25.02
C PHE A 163 -44.35 23.49 24.32
N THR A 164 -44.31 24.56 23.53
CA THR A 164 -45.46 25.07 22.77
C THR A 164 -45.79 24.18 21.57
N TYR A 165 -44.78 23.78 20.81
CA TYR A 165 -44.91 22.97 19.59
C TYR A 165 -44.34 21.57 19.83
N LYS A 166 -45.13 20.67 20.44
CA LYS A 166 -44.70 19.32 20.84
C LYS A 166 -44.12 18.43 19.72
N ASN A 167 -44.44 18.73 18.46
CA ASN A 167 -43.90 18.01 17.30
C ASN A 167 -42.51 18.52 16.88
N PHE A 168 -42.06 19.65 17.42
CA PHE A 168 -40.76 20.23 17.12
C PHE A 168 -39.68 19.63 18.02
N THR A 169 -38.60 19.19 17.40
CA THR A 169 -37.38 18.70 18.05
C THR A 169 -36.17 19.21 17.29
N VAL A 170 -35.01 19.20 17.92
CA VAL A 170 -33.74 19.51 17.23
C VAL A 170 -33.54 18.60 16.01
N GLU A 171 -33.89 17.33 16.13
CA GLU A 171 -33.81 16.35 15.03
C GLU A 171 -34.77 16.65 13.89
N SER A 172 -36.03 16.98 14.18
CA SER A 172 -37.01 17.35 13.16
C SER A 172 -36.61 18.64 12.46
N PHE A 173 -36.08 19.63 13.21
CA PHE A 173 -35.54 20.86 12.64
C PHE A 173 -34.39 20.57 11.68
N VAL A 174 -33.36 19.82 12.10
CA VAL A 174 -32.23 19.48 11.21
C VAL A 174 -32.75 18.74 9.97
N LYS A 175 -33.64 17.75 10.15
CA LYS A 175 -34.15 16.94 9.04
C LYS A 175 -35.00 17.73 8.04
N GLU A 176 -35.80 18.69 8.50
CA GLU A 176 -36.72 19.46 7.66
C GLU A 176 -36.12 20.76 7.14
N ALA A 177 -35.29 21.43 7.94
CA ALA A 177 -34.62 22.65 7.56
C ALA A 177 -33.48 22.37 6.58
N SER A 178 -32.77 21.24 6.69
CA SER A 178 -31.70 20.89 5.75
C SER A 178 -32.19 20.65 4.33
N PHE A 179 -31.26 20.79 3.38
CA PHE A 179 -31.53 20.54 1.97
C PHE A 179 -31.70 19.06 1.70
N LYS A 180 -32.73 18.74 0.91
CA LYS A 180 -32.92 17.41 0.36
C LYS A 180 -32.03 17.23 -0.86
N CYS A 181 -31.40 16.06 -1.01
CA CYS A 181 -30.56 15.76 -2.17
C CYS A 181 -31.37 15.90 -3.48
N GLU A 182 -32.66 15.55 -3.42
CA GLU A 182 -33.61 15.66 -4.52
C GLU A 182 -33.82 17.11 -5.00
N GLU A 183 -33.56 18.09 -4.14
CA GLU A 183 -33.65 19.52 -4.43
C GLU A 183 -32.27 20.09 -4.80
N ALA A 184 -31.15 19.37 -4.61
CA ALA A 184 -29.81 19.95 -4.74
C ALA A 184 -29.22 19.92 -6.17
N PHE A 185 -29.48 18.86 -6.92
CA PHE A 185 -28.92 18.66 -8.26
C PHE A 185 -29.83 19.27 -9.32
N VAL A 186 -29.33 19.62 -10.53
CA VAL A 186 -30.12 19.99 -11.74
C VAL A 186 -30.00 18.94 -12.83
N GLN A 187 -28.77 18.47 -13.02
CA GLN A 187 -28.44 17.37 -13.90
C GLN A 187 -27.18 16.69 -13.35
N CYS A 188 -27.23 15.39 -13.12
CA CYS A 188 -26.06 14.57 -12.83
C CYS A 188 -25.92 13.55 -13.96
N ALA A 189 -24.70 13.29 -14.42
CA ALA A 189 -24.45 12.26 -15.42
C ALA A 189 -23.18 11.49 -15.05
N PHE A 190 -23.29 10.18 -15.01
CA PHE A 190 -22.17 9.27 -14.80
C PHE A 190 -22.01 8.42 -16.06
N GLU A 191 -20.82 8.43 -16.66
CA GLU A 191 -20.51 7.70 -17.90
C GLU A 191 -21.52 7.93 -19.06
N GLY A 192 -22.13 9.12 -19.12
CA GLY A 192 -23.11 9.49 -20.15
C GLY A 192 -24.57 9.13 -19.83
N SER A 193 -24.82 8.34 -18.79
CA SER A 193 -26.17 8.05 -18.28
C SER A 193 -26.71 9.25 -17.51
N ARG A 194 -27.85 9.80 -17.95
CA ARG A 194 -28.46 10.99 -17.33
C ARG A 194 -29.30 10.62 -16.11
N ILE A 195 -28.99 11.23 -14.98
CA ILE A 195 -29.82 11.24 -13.77
C ILE A 195 -30.51 12.60 -13.73
N ARG A 196 -31.85 12.62 -13.81
CA ARG A 196 -32.67 13.84 -13.78
C ARG A 196 -33.01 14.22 -12.34
N GLN A 197 -32.92 15.52 -11.99
CA GLN A 197 -33.89 16.34 -11.20
C GLN A 197 -33.21 17.61 -10.60
N PRO A 198 -33.98 18.68 -10.17
CA PRO A 198 -33.53 20.09 -10.06
C PRO A 198 -33.79 20.96 -8.76
N PHE A 199 -32.90 21.95 -8.51
CA PHE A 199 -32.95 23.34 -7.88
C PHE A 199 -32.80 23.67 -6.36
N MET A 200 -31.80 24.53 -6.02
CA MET A 200 -31.56 25.18 -4.70
C MET A 200 -31.86 26.69 -4.65
N ASP A 201 -32.24 27.20 -3.46
CA ASP A 201 -32.23 28.63 -3.07
C ASP A 201 -31.47 28.86 -1.74
N ASN A 202 -30.78 30.02 -1.65
CA ASN A 202 -29.50 30.27 -0.96
C ASN A 202 -29.49 30.87 0.47
N PHE A 203 -28.30 30.71 1.09
CA PHE A 203 -27.37 31.65 1.77
C PHE A 203 -25.85 31.30 1.52
N GLU A 204 -25.05 32.20 0.98
CA GLU A 204 -23.78 31.91 0.27
C GLU A 204 -23.95 31.08 -1.02
N PRO A 205 -23.59 31.66 -2.18
CA PRO A 205 -23.82 31.04 -3.48
C PRO A 205 -22.75 29.97 -3.78
N GLY A 206 -23.16 28.70 -3.96
CA GLY A 206 -22.30 27.62 -4.41
C GLY A 206 -22.47 26.29 -3.66
N PHE A 207 -21.61 25.33 -3.96
CA PHE A 207 -21.54 24.05 -3.25
C PHE A 207 -20.09 23.62 -2.99
N ARG A 208 -19.91 22.79 -1.95
CA ARG A 208 -18.66 22.10 -1.64
C ARG A 208 -18.74 20.68 -2.14
N LEU A 209 -17.67 20.21 -2.76
CA LEU A 209 -17.51 18.88 -3.29
C LEU A 209 -16.29 18.25 -2.62
N TYR A 210 -16.48 17.04 -2.10
CA TYR A 210 -15.49 16.24 -1.41
C TYR A 210 -15.26 14.96 -2.21
N VAL A 211 -14.01 14.67 -2.55
CA VAL A 211 -13.62 13.47 -3.31
C VAL A 211 -12.85 12.53 -2.37
N HIS A 212 -13.43 11.39 -2.04
CA HIS A 212 -12.89 10.51 -1.02
C HIS A 212 -13.03 9.03 -1.39
N ASP A 213 -12.30 8.17 -0.69
CA ASP A 213 -12.45 6.72 -0.83
C ASP A 213 -13.82 6.27 -0.29
N LYS A 214 -14.26 5.11 -0.76
CA LYS A 214 -15.49 4.46 -0.33
C LYS A 214 -15.48 4.29 1.20
N ASP A 215 -16.64 4.54 1.81
CA ASP A 215 -16.86 4.36 3.27
C ASP A 215 -15.96 5.20 4.21
N THR A 216 -15.30 6.24 3.68
CA THR A 216 -14.58 7.24 4.48
C THR A 216 -15.43 8.48 4.74
N ILE A 217 -15.16 9.19 5.85
CA ILE A 217 -15.87 10.42 6.19
C ILE A 217 -15.31 11.58 5.36
N SER A 218 -16.10 12.03 4.40
CA SER A 218 -15.74 13.02 3.38
C SER A 218 -15.03 14.26 3.90
N TYR A 219 -15.55 14.93 4.93
CA TYR A 219 -14.99 16.18 5.44
C TYR A 219 -13.69 16.02 6.26
N VAL A 220 -13.27 14.78 6.56
CA VAL A 220 -12.03 14.48 7.31
C VAL A 220 -10.91 14.04 6.38
N SER A 221 -11.25 13.26 5.35
CA SER A 221 -10.27 12.52 4.52
C SER A 221 -10.05 13.11 3.12
N SER A 222 -10.69 14.22 2.75
CA SER A 222 -10.61 14.76 1.38
C SER A 222 -10.32 16.24 1.26
N GLU A 223 -9.77 16.60 0.10
CA GLU A 223 -9.66 17.99 -0.35
C GLU A 223 -11.05 18.57 -0.65
N ILE A 224 -11.27 19.81 -0.22
CA ILE A 224 -12.54 20.52 -0.43
C ILE A 224 -12.45 21.29 -1.75
N LEU A 225 -13.33 20.96 -2.68
CA LEU A 225 -13.54 21.69 -3.91
C LEU A 225 -14.74 22.62 -3.74
N VAL A 226 -14.57 23.91 -3.99
CA VAL A 226 -15.66 24.90 -3.87
C VAL A 226 -16.02 25.41 -5.26
N VAL A 227 -17.31 25.37 -5.59
CA VAL A 227 -17.82 25.86 -6.88
C VAL A 227 -18.84 26.95 -6.62
N SER A 228 -18.52 28.17 -7.05
CA SER A 228 -19.45 29.29 -7.04
C SER A 228 -20.36 29.29 -8.28
N PRO A 229 -21.56 29.87 -8.21
CA PRO A 229 -22.47 29.98 -9.34
C PRO A 229 -21.88 30.72 -10.52
N ASN A 230 -22.47 30.47 -11.68
CA ASN A 230 -22.06 30.91 -13.01
C ASN A 230 -20.68 30.39 -13.45
N ASN A 231 -20.09 29.44 -12.72
CA ASN A 231 -18.80 28.85 -13.03
C ASN A 231 -18.92 27.33 -13.25
N LYS A 232 -18.01 26.79 -14.07
CA LYS A 232 -17.80 25.35 -14.22
C LYS A 232 -16.44 24.97 -13.67
N LEU A 233 -16.42 24.10 -12.67
CA LEU A 233 -15.21 23.42 -12.19
C LEU A 233 -14.96 22.17 -13.05
N SER A 234 -13.73 21.97 -13.46
CA SER A 234 -13.24 20.74 -14.08
C SER A 234 -12.10 20.20 -13.22
N ALA A 235 -12.35 19.08 -12.54
CA ALA A 235 -11.44 18.47 -11.58
C ALA A 235 -10.91 17.13 -12.12
N GLY A 236 -9.63 17.12 -12.50
CA GLY A 236 -8.91 15.92 -12.91
C GLY A 236 -8.35 15.18 -11.71
N LEU A 237 -8.83 13.97 -11.45
CA LEU A 237 -8.42 13.14 -10.31
C LEU A 237 -7.10 12.43 -10.59
N LYS A 238 -6.21 12.50 -9.60
CA LYS A 238 -4.93 11.78 -9.53
C LYS A 238 -4.94 10.85 -8.32
N PRO A 239 -5.47 9.63 -8.48
CA PRO A 239 -5.54 8.65 -7.42
C PRO A 239 -4.16 8.12 -7.02
N ILE A 240 -4.00 7.89 -5.72
CA ILE A 240 -2.88 7.20 -5.11
C ILE A 240 -3.44 6.10 -4.22
N LYS A 241 -3.02 4.85 -4.44
CA LYS A 241 -3.36 3.72 -3.57
C LYS A 241 -2.23 3.51 -2.57
N VAL A 242 -2.55 3.51 -1.28
CA VAL A 242 -1.62 3.11 -0.22
C VAL A 242 -2.02 1.73 0.26
N ASN A 243 -1.11 0.76 0.17
CA ASN A 243 -1.26 -0.58 0.73
C ASN A 243 -0.15 -0.84 1.75
N SER A 244 -0.52 -0.72 3.02
CA SER A 244 0.31 -0.93 4.20
C SER A 244 -0.07 -2.22 4.93
N SER A 245 -0.62 -3.22 4.25
CA SER A 245 -1.04 -4.52 4.85
C SER A 245 0.08 -5.29 5.60
N PHE A 246 1.35 -4.93 5.36
CA PHE A 246 2.49 -5.42 6.14
C PHE A 246 2.58 -4.79 7.54
N LEU A 247 2.10 -3.57 7.70
CA LEU A 247 1.98 -2.88 8.99
C LEU A 247 0.65 -3.18 9.70
N GLU A 248 -0.01 -4.28 9.38
CA GLU A 248 -1.24 -4.63 10.09
C GLU A 248 -0.96 -4.94 11.56
N ARG A 249 -1.76 -4.37 12.47
CA ARG A 249 -1.55 -4.48 13.92
C ARG A 249 -1.62 -5.91 14.44
N SER A 250 -2.35 -6.81 13.77
CA SER A 250 -2.37 -8.25 14.06
C SER A 250 -0.99 -8.90 13.86
N LYS A 251 -0.14 -8.30 13.02
CA LYS A 251 1.24 -8.72 12.73
C LYS A 251 2.28 -7.85 13.45
N GLY A 252 1.85 -7.00 14.39
CA GLY A 252 2.74 -6.10 15.15
C GLY A 252 2.93 -4.70 14.55
N GLY A 253 2.19 -4.33 13.50
CA GLY A 253 2.30 -3.01 12.87
C GLY A 253 1.35 -1.93 13.40
N THR A 254 1.21 -0.82 12.65
CA THR A 254 0.51 0.42 13.03
C THR A 254 -0.85 0.64 12.37
N CYS A 255 -1.23 -0.11 11.33
CA CYS A 255 -2.50 0.04 10.62
C CYS A 255 -3.53 -1.04 11.02
N ARG A 256 -4.80 -0.82 10.64
CA ARG A 256 -5.91 -1.73 10.95
C ARG A 256 -6.86 -1.89 9.75
N SER A 257 -7.37 -3.10 9.56
CA SER A 257 -8.31 -3.48 8.50
C SER A 257 -9.75 -3.70 8.99
N ALA A 258 -9.94 -3.88 10.31
CA ALA A 258 -11.21 -4.24 10.92
C ALA A 258 -11.52 -3.39 12.15
N TRP A 259 -12.82 -3.20 12.44
CA TRP A 259 -13.28 -2.43 13.60
C TRP A 259 -12.77 -2.99 14.94
N PRO A 260 -12.45 -2.11 15.92
CA PRO A 260 -12.21 -2.53 17.30
C PRO A 260 -13.44 -3.28 17.86
N SER A 261 -13.23 -4.28 18.72
CA SER A 261 -14.32 -5.11 19.29
C SER A 261 -15.40 -4.30 20.01
N VAL A 262 -14.99 -3.22 20.71
CA VAL A 262 -15.88 -2.31 21.46
C VAL A 262 -16.77 -1.45 20.54
N LEU A 263 -16.35 -1.26 19.28
CA LEU A 263 -17.04 -0.47 18.26
C LEU A 263 -17.36 -1.34 17.03
N ARG A 264 -17.59 -2.65 17.24
CA ARG A 264 -17.73 -3.61 16.16
C ARG A 264 -18.94 -3.27 15.28
N ARG A 265 -18.72 -3.19 13.97
CA ARG A 265 -19.76 -2.93 12.97
C ARG A 265 -19.62 -3.80 11.74
N ASN A 266 -20.73 -3.91 11.00
CA ASN A 266 -20.84 -4.69 9.76
C ASN A 266 -20.40 -3.91 8.50
N SER A 267 -19.96 -2.65 8.66
CA SER A 267 -19.41 -1.86 7.57
C SER A 267 -17.90 -2.09 7.43
N THR A 268 -17.37 -1.73 6.26
CA THR A 268 -15.92 -1.57 6.05
C THR A 268 -15.33 -0.62 7.09
N TYR A 269 -14.08 -0.89 7.48
CA TYR A 269 -13.37 -0.07 8.45
C TYR A 269 -12.78 1.16 7.78
N SER A 270 -13.09 2.33 8.32
CA SER A 270 -12.31 3.54 8.09
C SER A 270 -11.90 4.16 9.43
N SER A 271 -10.66 4.62 9.53
CA SER A 271 -10.10 5.33 10.67
C SER A 271 -10.93 6.57 10.97
N SER A 272 -11.37 7.29 9.93
CA SER A 272 -12.24 8.46 10.08
C SER A 272 -13.59 8.11 10.71
N ALA A 273 -14.29 7.07 10.24
CA ALA A 273 -15.56 6.65 10.83
C ALA A 273 -15.37 6.04 12.23
N CYS A 274 -14.26 5.33 12.47
CA CYS A 274 -13.92 4.82 13.80
C CYS A 274 -13.75 5.96 14.80
N LYS A 275 -13.00 7.00 14.45
CA LYS A 275 -12.81 8.17 15.31
C LYS A 275 -14.14 8.84 15.62
N MET A 276 -14.99 9.08 14.62
CA MET A 276 -16.31 9.70 14.86
C MET A 276 -17.19 8.84 15.77
N ALA A 277 -17.24 7.53 15.55
CA ALA A 277 -18.00 6.61 16.40
C ALA A 277 -17.44 6.54 17.84
N CYS A 278 -16.11 6.59 18.00
CA CYS A 278 -15.46 6.65 19.30
C CYS A 278 -15.84 7.92 20.06
N ILE A 279 -15.75 9.09 19.41
CA ILE A 279 -16.09 10.38 20.01
C ILE A 279 -17.59 10.44 20.36
N ALA A 280 -18.46 10.01 19.45
CA ALA A 280 -19.89 9.92 19.68
C ALA A 280 -20.21 9.10 20.95
N ARG A 281 -19.55 7.96 21.13
CA ARG A 281 -19.71 7.13 22.34
C ARG A 281 -19.36 7.88 23.63
N TYR A 282 -18.29 8.68 23.64
CA TYR A 282 -17.93 9.49 24.82
C TYR A 282 -18.98 10.56 25.15
N PHE A 283 -19.56 11.19 24.13
CA PHE A 283 -20.67 12.13 24.30
C PHE A 283 -21.93 11.42 24.84
N VAL A 284 -22.28 10.23 24.32
CA VAL A 284 -23.43 9.45 24.83
C VAL A 284 -23.24 9.09 26.31
N VAL A 285 -22.08 8.54 26.68
CA VAL A 285 -21.84 8.03 28.03
C VAL A 285 -21.80 9.15 29.07
N ASN A 286 -21.16 10.28 28.76
CA ASN A 286 -20.96 11.36 29.73
C ASN A 286 -22.03 12.45 29.70
N CYS A 287 -22.67 12.65 28.55
CA CYS A 287 -23.57 13.78 28.30
C CYS A 287 -24.96 13.37 27.78
N GLY A 288 -25.18 12.10 27.44
CA GLY A 288 -26.50 11.57 27.09
C GLY A 288 -27.06 12.00 25.73
N CYS A 289 -26.26 12.66 24.89
CA CYS A 289 -26.64 13.13 23.56
C CYS A 289 -25.45 13.06 22.60
N ILE A 290 -25.67 13.25 21.29
CA ILE A 290 -24.61 13.22 20.27
C ILE A 290 -24.61 14.52 19.46
N PRO A 291 -23.47 15.21 19.31
CA PRO A 291 -23.35 16.32 18.36
C PRO A 291 -23.63 15.87 16.92
N LEU A 292 -24.31 16.70 16.13
CA LEU A 292 -24.73 16.36 14.76
C LEU A 292 -23.58 15.82 13.89
N GLN A 293 -22.41 16.45 13.98
CA GLN A 293 -21.23 16.10 13.16
C GLN A 293 -20.67 14.70 13.48
N TYR A 294 -20.86 14.22 14.71
CA TYR A 294 -20.39 12.91 15.15
C TYR A 294 -21.49 11.84 15.08
N ASN A 295 -22.76 12.24 14.91
CA ASN A 295 -23.89 11.33 14.75
C ASN A 295 -23.97 10.73 13.33
N ILE A 296 -22.86 10.12 12.89
CA ILE A 296 -22.75 9.46 11.59
C ILE A 296 -23.73 8.28 11.46
N LEU A 297 -24.22 7.74 12.59
CA LEU A 297 -25.07 6.54 12.63
C LEU A 297 -26.56 6.85 12.76
N LYS A 298 -26.90 8.10 13.06
CA LYS A 298 -28.26 8.50 13.43
C LYS A 298 -28.78 7.65 14.58
N GLU A 299 -27.90 7.34 15.53
CA GLU A 299 -28.19 6.54 16.71
C GLU A 299 -28.22 7.48 17.92
N GLY A 300 -29.31 7.49 18.67
CA GLY A 300 -29.45 8.36 19.84
C GLY A 300 -29.85 9.80 19.52
N ARG A 301 -30.07 10.56 20.60
CA ARG A 301 -30.61 11.92 20.56
C ARG A 301 -29.55 12.94 20.16
N LEU A 302 -29.91 13.90 19.30
CA LEU A 302 -29.04 15.05 19.03
C LEU A 302 -28.91 16.00 20.23
N CYS A 303 -27.69 16.48 20.48
CA CYS A 303 -27.43 17.54 21.46
C CYS A 303 -27.94 18.90 20.95
N SER A 304 -28.46 19.74 21.86
CA SER A 304 -28.58 21.18 21.61
C SER A 304 -27.19 21.86 21.66
N PRO A 305 -27.02 23.06 21.07
CA PRO A 305 -25.77 23.80 21.16
C PRO A 305 -25.25 23.99 22.59
N LYS A 306 -26.15 24.32 23.54
CA LYS A 306 -25.83 24.47 24.96
C LYS A 306 -25.38 23.15 25.58
N GLU A 307 -26.06 22.05 25.28
CA GLU A 307 -25.65 20.72 25.78
C GLU A 307 -24.26 20.33 25.29
N VAL A 308 -23.92 20.64 24.03
CA VAL A 308 -22.56 20.41 23.50
C VAL A 308 -21.54 21.25 24.26
N PHE A 309 -21.82 22.54 24.46
CA PHE A 309 -20.93 23.44 25.20
C PHE A 309 -20.72 22.97 26.65
N ASP A 310 -21.80 22.65 27.36
CA ASP A 310 -21.76 22.18 28.75
C ASP A 310 -21.00 20.86 28.87
N CYS A 311 -21.22 19.95 27.93
CA CYS A 311 -20.49 18.69 27.88
C CYS A 311 -18.98 18.91 27.74
N ILE A 312 -18.56 19.78 26.82
CA ILE A 312 -17.14 20.02 26.58
C ILE A 312 -16.49 20.75 27.78
N SER A 313 -17.18 21.74 28.34
CA SER A 313 -16.68 22.51 29.49
C SER A 313 -16.60 21.68 30.78
N ASN A 314 -17.55 20.78 31.00
CA ASN A 314 -17.57 19.93 32.20
C ASN A 314 -16.60 18.75 32.11
N TYR A 315 -16.32 18.23 30.91
CA TYR A 315 -15.47 17.05 30.72
C TYR A 315 -14.19 17.38 29.96
N ARG A 316 -13.08 17.59 30.70
CA ARG A 316 -11.75 17.89 30.14
C ARG A 316 -11.27 16.85 29.11
N GLU A 317 -11.63 15.58 29.31
CA GLU A 317 -11.34 14.50 28.35
C GLU A 317 -11.98 14.77 26.98
N ILE A 318 -13.25 15.16 26.97
CA ILE A 318 -13.98 15.51 25.75
C ILE A 318 -13.39 16.78 25.13
N ALA A 319 -13.04 17.79 25.94
CA ALA A 319 -12.36 18.99 25.44
C ALA A 319 -11.04 18.65 24.74
N ASN A 320 -10.22 17.77 25.32
CA ASN A 320 -8.96 17.33 24.70
C ASN A 320 -9.18 16.59 23.37
N ILE A 321 -10.20 15.74 23.30
CA ILE A 321 -10.60 15.04 22.07
C ILE A 321 -10.97 16.05 20.99
N VAL A 322 -11.84 17.00 21.32
CA VAL A 322 -12.37 18.00 20.37
C VAL A 322 -11.25 18.90 19.89
N HIS A 323 -10.36 19.39 20.77
CA HIS A 323 -9.22 20.22 20.36
C HIS A 323 -8.28 19.54 19.34
N ASN A 324 -8.12 18.21 19.40
CA ASN A 324 -7.28 17.46 18.48
C ASN A 324 -7.91 16.13 18.09
N VAL A 325 -8.96 16.20 17.26
CA VAL A 325 -9.67 15.01 16.74
C VAL A 325 -8.71 14.04 16.02
N THR A 326 -7.68 14.58 15.36
CA THR A 326 -6.70 13.77 14.62
C THR A 326 -5.83 12.94 15.56
N TYR A 327 -5.37 13.53 16.67
CA TYR A 327 -4.51 12.91 17.67
C TYR A 327 -5.21 12.90 19.04
N SER A 328 -6.29 12.13 19.13
CA SER A 328 -6.99 11.89 20.39
C SER A 328 -6.37 10.68 21.12
N PRO A 329 -5.88 10.85 22.37
CA PRO A 329 -5.32 9.74 23.14
C PRO A 329 -6.38 8.70 23.53
N LEU A 330 -7.65 9.12 23.63
CA LEU A 330 -8.77 8.27 24.04
C LEU A 330 -9.32 7.39 22.90
N CYS A 331 -9.02 7.75 21.65
CA CYS A 331 -9.43 7.00 20.45
C CYS A 331 -8.21 6.39 19.71
N GLN A 332 -7.15 6.03 20.45
CA GLN A 332 -5.92 5.42 19.88
C GLN A 332 -6.16 4.07 19.20
N ASP A 333 -7.25 3.38 19.54
CA ASP A 333 -7.63 2.12 18.88
C ASP A 333 -8.06 2.32 17.43
N CYS A 334 -8.40 3.55 17.02
CA CYS A 334 -8.75 3.89 15.65
C CYS A 334 -7.51 4.20 14.80
N ALA A 335 -6.69 3.16 14.58
CA ALA A 335 -5.51 3.21 13.72
C ALA A 335 -5.85 3.55 12.25
N PRO A 336 -4.90 4.09 11.46
CA PRO A 336 -5.07 4.27 10.02
C PRO A 336 -5.43 2.96 9.30
N GLU A 337 -6.16 3.06 8.19
CA GLU A 337 -6.52 1.94 7.34
C GLU A 337 -5.27 1.36 6.67
N CYS A 338 -5.22 0.03 6.53
CA CYS A 338 -4.11 -0.61 5.83
C CYS A 338 -4.21 -0.44 4.30
N GLU A 339 -5.42 -0.27 3.76
CA GLU A 339 -5.65 0.00 2.35
C GLU A 339 -6.53 1.24 2.21
N LEU A 340 -6.08 2.20 1.40
CA LEU A 340 -6.79 3.47 1.19
C LEU A 340 -6.45 4.05 -0.19
N PHE A 341 -7.46 4.57 -0.87
CA PHE A 341 -7.27 5.49 -1.99
C PHE A 341 -7.29 6.95 -1.53
N ILE A 342 -6.33 7.73 -2.02
CA ILE A 342 -6.27 9.17 -1.83
C ILE A 342 -6.40 9.81 -3.22
N TYR A 343 -7.41 10.65 -3.40
CA TYR A 343 -7.70 11.30 -4.67
C TYR A 343 -7.25 12.76 -4.63
N PHE A 344 -6.10 13.06 -5.24
CA PHE A 344 -5.65 14.44 -5.42
C PHE A 344 -6.36 15.07 -6.61
N THR A 345 -6.62 16.37 -6.54
CA THR A 345 -7.40 17.07 -7.56
C THR A 345 -6.53 18.05 -8.35
N GLN A 346 -6.68 18.06 -9.67
CA GLN A 346 -6.13 19.09 -10.55
C GLN A 346 -7.28 19.91 -11.13
N ASN A 347 -7.41 21.14 -10.65
CA ASN A 347 -8.60 21.93 -10.84
C ASN A 347 -8.39 22.99 -11.93
N SER A 348 -9.38 23.15 -12.80
CA SER A 348 -9.52 24.31 -13.68
C SER A 348 -10.93 24.85 -13.61
N ILE A 349 -11.07 26.18 -13.67
CA ILE A 349 -12.35 26.87 -13.52
C ILE A 349 -12.63 27.65 -14.80
N ILE A 350 -13.82 27.44 -15.35
CA ILE A 350 -14.35 28.22 -16.47
C ILE A 350 -15.38 29.19 -15.90
N HIS A 351 -15.13 30.48 -16.09
CA HIS A 351 -16.02 31.54 -15.63
C HIS A 351 -17.10 31.87 -16.66
N ASN A 352 -18.26 32.34 -16.18
CA ASN A 352 -19.36 32.86 -17.00
C ASN A 352 -19.92 31.87 -18.03
N ILE A 353 -20.25 30.65 -17.58
CA ILE A 353 -20.72 29.55 -18.44
C ILE A 353 -21.98 29.89 -19.25
N LEU A 354 -22.82 30.79 -18.74
CA LEU A 354 -24.08 31.15 -19.39
C LEU A 354 -23.88 31.86 -20.73
N THR A 355 -22.76 32.58 -20.91
CA THR A 355 -22.46 33.27 -22.18
C THR A 355 -22.29 32.28 -23.34
N SER A 356 -21.73 31.10 -23.05
CA SER A 356 -21.51 30.02 -24.03
C SER A 356 -22.73 29.11 -24.22
N LEU A 357 -23.73 29.21 -23.35
CA LEU A 357 -24.91 28.33 -23.33
C LEU A 357 -26.18 28.98 -23.90
N ASN A 358 -26.13 30.21 -24.44
CA ASN A 358 -27.32 30.96 -24.90
C ASN A 358 -28.32 30.13 -25.73
N LYS A 359 -27.86 29.30 -26.69
CA LYS A 359 -28.74 28.41 -27.48
C LYS A 359 -29.30 27.20 -26.71
N TYR A 360 -28.61 26.70 -25.68
CA TYR A 360 -29.11 25.63 -24.81
C TYR A 360 -30.08 26.18 -23.75
N MET A 361 -29.88 27.44 -23.37
CA MET A 361 -30.69 28.18 -22.40
C MET A 361 -32.07 28.55 -22.95
N GLU A 362 -32.26 28.69 -24.27
CA GLU A 362 -33.57 28.93 -24.90
C GLU A 362 -34.61 27.84 -24.54
N ASN A 363 -34.19 26.59 -24.32
CA ASN A 363 -35.07 25.50 -23.85
C ASN A 363 -35.32 25.52 -22.33
N LEU A 364 -34.40 26.04 -21.52
CA LEU A 364 -34.55 26.17 -20.06
C LEU A 364 -35.33 27.43 -19.66
N GLN A 365 -35.31 28.46 -20.53
CA GLN A 365 -36.01 29.73 -20.36
C GLN A 365 -37.53 29.58 -20.26
N GLN A 366 -38.12 28.48 -20.74
CA GLN A 366 -39.56 28.23 -20.60
C GLN A 366 -40.00 28.07 -19.14
N HIS A 367 -39.10 27.80 -18.19
CA HIS A 367 -39.45 27.61 -16.78
C HIS A 367 -38.75 28.59 -15.81
N TYR A 368 -37.65 29.25 -16.19
CA TYR A 368 -36.87 30.09 -15.26
C TYR A 368 -36.32 31.38 -15.89
N LYS A 369 -36.26 32.45 -15.08
CA LYS A 369 -35.64 33.72 -15.46
C LYS A 369 -34.12 33.56 -15.62
N LEU A 370 -33.54 34.21 -16.63
CA LEU A 370 -32.09 34.16 -16.90
C LEU A 370 -31.24 34.61 -15.69
N SER A 371 -31.72 35.60 -14.94
CA SER A 371 -31.07 36.08 -13.71
C SER A 371 -31.00 35.00 -12.63
N TYR A 372 -32.05 34.18 -12.49
CA TYR A 372 -32.08 33.08 -11.54
C TYR A 372 -31.04 32.01 -11.90
N VAL A 373 -31.00 31.61 -13.18
CA VAL A 373 -30.02 30.62 -13.64
C VAL A 373 -28.59 31.14 -13.47
N ARG A 374 -28.35 32.43 -13.76
CA ARG A 374 -27.03 33.04 -13.58
C ARG A 374 -26.57 33.02 -12.12
N ASN A 375 -27.47 33.25 -11.18
CA ASN A 375 -27.11 33.37 -9.77
C ASN A 375 -27.10 32.04 -9.01
N ASN A 376 -27.70 30.99 -9.56
CA ASN A 376 -27.89 29.70 -8.88
C ASN A 376 -27.29 28.48 -9.61
N LEU A 377 -26.91 28.59 -10.89
CA LEU A 377 -26.33 27.47 -11.63
C LEU A 377 -24.81 27.38 -11.44
N ALA A 378 -24.33 26.25 -10.92
CA ALA A 378 -22.92 25.88 -10.90
C ALA A 378 -22.73 24.49 -11.52
N THR A 379 -21.63 24.26 -12.22
CA THR A 379 -21.32 22.95 -12.82
C THR A 379 -20.01 22.41 -12.29
N ALA A 380 -19.94 21.13 -11.95
CA ALA A 380 -18.68 20.43 -11.70
C ALA A 380 -18.55 19.24 -12.66
N HIS A 381 -17.36 19.04 -13.20
CA HIS A 381 -16.99 17.90 -14.02
C HIS A 381 -15.78 17.22 -13.38
N VAL A 382 -16.01 16.06 -12.77
CA VAL A 382 -14.96 15.27 -12.10
C VAL A 382 -14.64 14.07 -12.98
N PHE A 383 -13.36 13.85 -13.27
CA PHE A 383 -12.92 12.76 -14.15
C PHE A 383 -11.52 12.30 -13.76
N PHE A 384 -11.13 11.08 -14.13
CA PHE A 384 -9.75 10.62 -13.95
C PHE A 384 -8.81 11.32 -14.94
N ALA A 385 -7.75 11.96 -14.44
CA ALA A 385 -6.79 12.67 -15.28
C ALA A 385 -6.01 11.74 -16.22
N SER A 386 -5.85 10.48 -15.84
CA SER A 386 -5.19 9.46 -16.65
C SER A 386 -5.65 8.05 -16.26
N LYS A 387 -5.60 7.10 -17.21
CA LYS A 387 -5.76 5.65 -16.94
C LYS A 387 -4.48 5.06 -16.35
N LYS A 388 -4.04 5.63 -15.23
CA LYS A 388 -2.94 5.11 -14.41
C LYS A 388 -2.98 5.72 -13.02
N TYR A 389 -2.50 4.98 -12.02
CA TYR A 389 -2.36 5.47 -10.66
C TYR A 389 -1.10 4.95 -9.99
N LYS A 390 -0.63 5.69 -8.98
CA LYS A 390 0.53 5.28 -8.17
C LYS A 390 0.04 4.41 -7.02
N MET A 391 0.65 3.25 -6.84
CA MET A 391 0.42 2.37 -5.71
C MET A 391 1.70 2.29 -4.88
N TYR A 392 1.60 2.69 -3.62
CA TYR A 392 2.63 2.49 -2.61
C TYR A 392 2.33 1.16 -1.92
N SER A 393 3.18 0.16 -2.13
CA SER A 393 3.08 -1.14 -1.47
C SER A 393 4.32 -1.38 -0.65
N GLN A 394 4.15 -1.91 0.55
CA GLN A 394 5.28 -2.37 1.34
C GLN A 394 5.70 -3.78 0.92
N SER A 395 7.00 -4.04 1.02
CA SER A 395 7.61 -5.34 0.76
C SER A 395 8.80 -5.54 1.70
N THR A 396 9.14 -6.78 1.99
CA THR A 396 10.36 -7.15 2.69
C THR A 396 11.59 -6.92 1.80
N LEU A 397 12.64 -6.29 2.34
CA LEU A 397 13.91 -6.08 1.62
C LEU A 397 14.65 -7.37 1.30
N SER A 398 14.40 -8.42 2.08
CA SER A 398 15.12 -9.69 1.98
C SER A 398 14.15 -10.85 2.19
N ASP A 399 13.48 -11.23 1.11
CA ASP A 399 12.74 -12.49 1.06
C ASP A 399 13.72 -13.67 1.18
N LEU A 400 13.21 -14.83 1.61
CA LEU A 400 14.01 -16.06 1.70
C LEU A 400 14.73 -16.38 0.38
N SER A 401 14.08 -16.14 -0.76
CA SER A 401 14.68 -16.31 -2.09
C SER A 401 15.89 -15.39 -2.31
N SER A 402 15.76 -14.10 -1.95
CA SER A 402 16.85 -13.12 -2.05
C SER A 402 18.00 -13.47 -1.10
N TYR A 403 17.69 -13.89 0.13
CA TYR A 403 18.69 -14.34 1.11
C TYR A 403 19.49 -15.54 0.59
N LEU A 404 18.81 -16.59 0.12
CA LEU A 404 19.45 -17.78 -0.45
C LEU A 404 20.25 -17.46 -1.72
N SER A 405 19.73 -16.58 -2.58
CA SER A 405 20.43 -16.13 -3.78
C SER A 405 21.72 -15.38 -3.44
N LYS A 406 21.72 -14.54 -2.41
CA LYS A 406 22.92 -13.82 -1.94
C LYS A 406 23.96 -14.77 -1.35
N ILE A 407 23.56 -15.73 -0.52
CA ILE A 407 24.47 -16.79 -0.03
C ILE A 407 25.09 -17.56 -1.19
N GLY A 408 24.27 -17.96 -2.17
CA GLY A 408 24.75 -18.67 -3.36
C GLY A 408 25.75 -17.84 -4.18
N SER A 409 25.48 -16.54 -4.35
CA SER A 409 26.38 -15.61 -5.02
C SER A 409 27.72 -15.48 -4.29
N ASP A 410 27.70 -15.31 -2.96
CA ASP A 410 28.90 -15.20 -2.14
C ASP A 410 29.72 -16.50 -2.16
N MET A 411 29.06 -17.66 -2.03
CA MET A 411 29.73 -18.96 -2.16
C MET A 411 30.40 -19.15 -3.53
N GLY A 412 29.74 -18.69 -4.60
CA GLY A 412 30.30 -18.69 -5.95
C GLY A 412 31.51 -17.77 -6.09
N LEU A 413 31.45 -16.56 -5.52
CA LEU A 413 32.53 -15.59 -5.58
C LEU A 413 33.77 -16.03 -4.79
N PHE A 414 33.61 -16.45 -3.53
CA PHE A 414 34.74 -16.78 -2.66
C PHE A 414 35.38 -18.13 -2.96
N TYR A 415 34.57 -19.13 -3.33
CA TYR A 415 35.05 -20.52 -3.46
C TYR A 415 34.90 -21.10 -4.87
N GLY A 416 34.26 -20.40 -5.82
CA GLY A 416 33.87 -21.02 -7.09
C GLY A 416 32.86 -22.17 -6.89
N ALA A 417 32.18 -22.19 -5.75
CA ALA A 417 31.27 -23.26 -5.36
C ALA A 417 29.91 -23.06 -6.03
N SER A 418 29.29 -24.17 -6.42
CA SER A 418 27.91 -24.18 -6.90
C SER A 418 27.04 -25.03 -5.98
N VAL A 419 25.72 -25.00 -6.21
CA VAL A 419 24.79 -25.91 -5.53
C VAL A 419 25.17 -27.38 -5.75
N ILE A 420 25.74 -27.73 -6.91
CA ILE A 420 26.20 -29.08 -7.22
C ILE A 420 27.37 -29.46 -6.30
N SER A 421 28.31 -28.53 -6.09
CA SER A 421 29.45 -28.72 -5.18
C SER A 421 29.00 -28.94 -3.74
N LEU A 422 27.91 -28.28 -3.32
CA LEU A 422 27.29 -28.53 -2.01
C LEU A 422 26.70 -29.95 -1.91
N PHE A 423 25.98 -30.40 -2.94
CA PHE A 423 25.46 -31.78 -2.98
C PHE A 423 26.59 -32.81 -2.97
N GLU A 424 27.69 -32.59 -3.68
CA GLU A 424 28.88 -33.46 -3.66
C GLU A 424 29.46 -33.58 -2.25
N LEU A 425 29.57 -32.46 -1.53
CA LEU A 425 30.04 -32.45 -0.13
C LEU A 425 29.07 -33.18 0.80
N ILE A 426 27.76 -32.94 0.68
CA ILE A 426 26.73 -33.62 1.49
C ILE A 426 26.76 -35.13 1.25
N LEU A 427 26.89 -35.57 -0.01
CA LEU A 427 27.00 -36.98 -0.36
C LEU A 427 28.28 -37.60 0.20
N LEU A 428 29.39 -36.87 0.21
CA LEU A 428 30.63 -37.32 0.85
C LEU A 428 30.41 -37.50 2.36
N LEU A 429 29.84 -36.51 3.05
CA LEU A 429 29.52 -36.58 4.48
C LEU A 429 28.54 -37.72 4.80
N PHE A 430 27.53 -37.91 3.96
CA PHE A 430 26.58 -39.02 4.13
C PHE A 430 27.28 -40.38 3.99
N LYS A 431 28.13 -40.54 2.98
CA LYS A 431 28.94 -41.76 2.79
C LYS A 431 29.88 -42.00 3.97
N THR A 432 30.52 -40.94 4.50
CA THR A 432 31.45 -41.05 5.63
C THR A 432 30.71 -41.50 6.89
N ILE A 433 29.57 -40.86 7.23
CA ILE A 433 28.75 -41.18 8.39
C ILE A 433 28.17 -42.59 8.27
N TRP A 434 27.66 -42.96 7.10
CA TRP A 434 27.13 -44.32 6.85
C TRP A 434 28.22 -45.38 6.99
N ALA A 435 29.43 -45.11 6.49
CA ALA A 435 30.57 -46.02 6.60
C ALA A 435 31.06 -46.18 8.05
N LEU A 436 30.95 -45.13 8.87
CA LEU A 436 31.22 -45.23 10.31
C LEU A 436 30.16 -46.06 11.05
N ALA A 437 28.89 -45.99 10.62
CA ALA A 437 27.80 -46.72 11.25
C ALA A 437 27.74 -48.21 10.81
N SER A 438 28.15 -48.54 9.59
CA SER A 438 28.03 -49.89 9.00
C SER A 438 29.39 -50.51 8.68
N SER A 439 29.73 -51.63 9.34
CA SER A 439 30.94 -52.41 9.07
C SER A 439 31.02 -52.91 7.62
N SER A 440 29.91 -53.40 7.07
CA SER A 440 29.86 -53.89 5.69
C SER A 440 30.15 -52.79 4.67
N ARG A 441 29.77 -51.55 4.96
CA ARG A 441 30.01 -50.41 4.07
C ARG A 441 31.45 -49.92 4.12
N ALA A 442 32.10 -49.97 5.28
CA ALA A 442 33.51 -49.64 5.43
C ALA A 442 34.40 -50.56 4.57
N VAL A 443 34.15 -51.88 4.63
CA VAL A 443 34.86 -52.87 3.81
C VAL A 443 34.61 -52.67 2.32
N TYR A 444 33.35 -52.41 1.93
CA TYR A 444 33.00 -52.10 0.53
C TYR A 444 33.74 -50.88 -0.02
N LEU A 445 33.88 -49.81 0.78
CA LEU A 445 34.58 -48.59 0.35
C LEU A 445 36.08 -48.83 0.15
N GLU A 446 36.70 -49.64 1.00
CA GLU A 446 38.11 -50.01 0.86
C GLU A 446 38.35 -50.84 -0.42
N GLU A 447 37.52 -51.86 -0.65
CA GLU A 447 37.62 -52.71 -1.83
C GLU A 447 37.34 -51.93 -3.13
N LYS A 448 36.39 -50.99 -3.09
CA LYS A 448 36.14 -50.08 -4.21
C LYS A 448 37.34 -49.16 -4.47
N ALA A 449 37.94 -48.59 -3.43
CA ALA A 449 39.11 -47.73 -3.55
C ALA A 449 40.34 -48.48 -4.13
N LYS A 450 40.52 -49.75 -3.74
CA LYS A 450 41.57 -50.62 -4.29
C LYS A 450 41.36 -50.88 -5.79
N ARG A 451 40.12 -51.23 -6.20
CA ARG A 451 39.75 -51.42 -7.61
C ARG A 451 39.94 -50.16 -8.47
N GLU A 452 39.60 -48.99 -7.94
CA GLU A 452 39.81 -47.72 -8.66
C GLU A 452 41.30 -47.39 -8.83
N MET A 453 42.14 -47.72 -7.84
CA MET A 453 43.61 -47.54 -7.93
C MET A 453 44.22 -48.46 -9.00
N GLU A 454 43.85 -49.74 -9.00
CA GLU A 454 44.29 -50.69 -10.03
C GLU A 454 43.85 -50.25 -11.44
N ARG A 455 42.64 -49.70 -11.56
CA ARG A 455 42.16 -49.14 -12.83
C ARG A 455 42.99 -47.94 -13.31
N LYS A 456 43.38 -47.02 -12.41
CA LYS A 456 44.20 -45.86 -12.75
C LYS A 456 45.61 -46.26 -13.20
N LEU A 457 46.24 -47.20 -12.49
CA LEU A 457 47.55 -47.74 -12.86
C LEU A 457 47.53 -48.37 -14.26
N ARG A 458 46.49 -49.16 -14.57
CA ARG A 458 46.29 -49.72 -15.92
C ARG A 458 46.15 -48.64 -17.00
N ILE A 459 45.43 -47.56 -16.72
CA ILE A 459 45.27 -46.46 -17.69
C ILE A 459 46.60 -45.71 -17.88
N GLU A 460 47.37 -45.45 -16.83
CA GLU A 460 48.70 -44.85 -16.93
C GLU A 460 49.69 -45.75 -17.69
N GLU A 461 49.61 -47.06 -17.50
CA GLU A 461 50.38 -48.05 -18.25
C GLU A 461 50.06 -47.98 -19.75
N ILE A 462 48.76 -47.97 -20.12
CA ILE A 462 48.31 -47.84 -21.52
C ILE A 462 48.74 -46.49 -22.14
N ILE A 463 48.64 -45.38 -21.38
CA ILE A 463 49.06 -44.06 -21.86
C ILE A 463 50.57 -44.01 -22.08
N ASN A 464 51.35 -44.60 -21.16
CA ASN A 464 52.80 -44.66 -21.29
C ASN A 464 53.23 -45.59 -22.43
N GLU A 465 52.52 -46.70 -22.65
CA GLU A 465 52.75 -47.65 -23.75
C GLU A 465 52.48 -47.02 -25.12
N TYR A 466 51.46 -46.16 -25.24
CA TYR A 466 51.17 -45.39 -26.46
C TYR A 466 52.11 -44.19 -26.69
N SER A 467 53.00 -43.86 -25.74
CA SER A 467 53.84 -42.65 -25.80
C SER A 467 55.30 -42.88 -26.23
N ILE A 468 55.63 -44.07 -26.76
CA ILE A 468 56.94 -44.37 -27.39
C ILE A 468 56.86 -44.10 -28.92
N PRO A 469 57.83 -43.38 -29.53
CA PRO A 469 57.63 -42.74 -30.84
C PRO A 469 57.92 -43.67 -32.01
N ASP A 470 56.98 -43.82 -32.93
CA ASP A 470 57.25 -44.38 -34.26
C ASP A 470 57.41 -43.25 -35.28
N GLN A 471 58.57 -43.26 -35.92
CA GLN A 471 59.03 -42.28 -36.89
C GLN A 471 58.66 -42.73 -38.31
N MET A 472 58.21 -41.77 -39.12
CA MET A 472 58.14 -41.75 -40.59
C MET A 472 57.04 -42.56 -41.31
N VAL A 473 55.95 -41.87 -41.66
CA VAL A 473 55.47 -41.79 -43.06
C VAL A 473 55.05 -40.34 -43.34
N GLY A 474 55.68 -39.73 -44.35
CA GLY A 474 55.41 -38.35 -44.72
C GLY A 474 54.08 -38.15 -45.43
N TYR A 475 53.46 -36.99 -45.24
CA TYR A 475 52.59 -36.37 -46.24
C TYR A 475 52.54 -34.85 -46.04
N VAL A 476 53.01 -34.15 -47.08
CA VAL A 476 52.62 -32.81 -47.59
C VAL A 476 52.42 -31.66 -46.58
N SER A 477 53.32 -30.68 -46.70
CA SER A 477 53.14 -29.32 -46.20
C SER A 477 51.99 -28.64 -46.94
N GLN A 478 50.91 -28.31 -46.25
CA GLN A 478 50.03 -27.23 -46.64
C GLN A 478 49.81 -26.31 -45.44
N THR A 479 50.37 -25.12 -45.58
CA THR A 479 50.08 -23.91 -44.80
C THR A 479 48.59 -23.72 -44.63
N THR A 480 48.12 -23.67 -43.38
CA THR A 480 46.86 -23.03 -43.05
C THR A 480 47.14 -22.02 -41.93
N GLU A 481 47.02 -20.75 -42.30
CA GLU A 481 47.17 -19.61 -41.41
C GLU A 481 46.12 -19.66 -40.28
N ARG A 482 46.58 -19.23 -39.10
CA ARG A 482 45.74 -18.81 -37.98
C ARG A 482 45.17 -17.42 -38.31
N PRO A 483 43.87 -17.16 -38.10
CA PRO A 483 43.43 -15.80 -37.86
C PRO A 483 43.23 -15.58 -36.37
N GLN A 484 43.97 -14.58 -35.90
CA GLN A 484 43.76 -13.82 -34.68
C GLN A 484 42.31 -13.35 -34.59
N ARG A 485 41.74 -13.44 -33.37
CA ARG A 485 40.60 -12.60 -32.98
C ARG A 485 41.08 -11.17 -32.86
N GLU A 486 40.39 -10.26 -33.54
CA GLU A 486 40.00 -8.97 -32.96
C GLU A 486 38.74 -8.44 -33.64
N LEU A 487 38.10 -7.55 -32.89
CA LEU A 487 36.71 -7.12 -32.84
C LEU A 487 36.32 -6.18 -34.00
N ASP A 488 35.09 -6.28 -34.53
CA ASP A 488 34.21 -5.09 -34.69
C ASP A 488 32.77 -5.36 -35.17
N GLN A 489 31.86 -4.60 -34.55
CA GLN A 489 30.52 -4.13 -34.97
C GLN A 489 29.33 -5.11 -35.12
N MET A 490 28.52 -5.18 -34.05
CA MET A 490 27.07 -4.95 -34.19
C MET A 490 26.57 -4.02 -33.08
N LEU A 491 25.79 -3.05 -33.55
CA LEU A 491 25.28 -1.84 -32.94
C LEU A 491 24.31 -2.14 -31.78
N SER A 492 24.70 -1.85 -30.53
CA SER A 492 23.77 -1.68 -29.42
C SER A 492 23.61 -0.18 -29.15
N LEU A 493 22.45 0.37 -29.48
CA LEU A 493 22.06 1.74 -29.13
C LEU A 493 21.84 1.83 -27.61
N THR A 494 22.88 2.20 -26.87
CA THR A 494 22.76 2.69 -25.49
C THR A 494 22.86 4.20 -25.49
N LEU A 495 21.74 4.87 -25.22
CA LEU A 495 21.64 6.31 -25.01
C LEU A 495 22.46 6.73 -23.78
N THR A 496 23.21 7.82 -23.89
CA THR A 496 23.92 8.41 -22.75
C THR A 496 22.95 9.15 -21.82
N PRO A 497 23.32 9.37 -20.53
CA PRO A 497 22.47 10.11 -19.58
C PRO A 497 22.10 11.53 -20.04
N GLU A 498 22.96 12.18 -20.81
CA GLU A 498 22.70 13.50 -21.41
C GLU A 498 21.71 13.43 -22.59
N GLN A 499 21.73 12.34 -23.38
CA GLN A 499 20.74 12.11 -24.43
C GLN A 499 19.38 11.65 -23.87
N ALA A 500 19.36 10.97 -22.73
CA ALA A 500 18.13 10.64 -22.01
C ALA A 500 17.45 11.88 -21.42
N ASN A 501 18.23 12.89 -21.03
CA ASN A 501 17.71 14.15 -20.49
C ASN A 501 17.12 15.06 -21.60
N ALA A 502 17.71 15.06 -22.80
CA ALA A 502 17.15 15.75 -23.97
C ALA A 502 15.82 15.14 -24.48
N ILE A 503 15.58 13.85 -24.20
CA ILE A 503 14.31 13.17 -24.52
C ILE A 503 13.25 13.45 -23.44
N LEU A 504 13.65 13.74 -22.19
CA LEU A 504 12.72 14.12 -21.11
C LEU A 504 12.23 15.57 -21.20
N GLU A 505 12.97 16.46 -21.87
CA GLU A 505 12.60 17.88 -22.05
C GLU A 505 11.78 18.16 -23.33
N ALA A 506 11.57 17.18 -24.20
CA ALA A 506 10.83 17.34 -25.46
C ALA A 506 9.31 17.05 -25.37
N GLU A 507 8.78 16.61 -24.23
CA GLU A 507 7.33 16.35 -24.04
C GLU A 507 6.54 17.54 -23.45
N THR A 508 7.12 18.73 -23.38
CA THR A 508 6.41 19.97 -23.03
C THR A 508 6.31 20.91 -24.21
N PHE A 509 5.61 20.53 -25.28
CA PHE A 509 5.01 21.49 -26.21
C PHE A 509 3.92 20.78 -27.02
N VAL A 510 2.67 20.90 -26.59
CA VAL A 510 1.53 20.67 -27.48
C VAL A 510 0.92 22.02 -27.74
N ASP A 511 1.24 22.55 -28.92
CA ASP A 511 0.55 23.65 -29.55
C ASP A 511 -0.96 23.40 -29.52
N SER A 512 -1.69 24.46 -29.21
CA SER A 512 -3.13 24.56 -29.30
C SER A 512 -3.67 24.10 -30.66
N ILE A 513 -4.26 22.90 -30.71
CA ILE A 513 -5.08 22.45 -31.83
C ILE A 513 -6.54 22.82 -31.51
N TYR A 514 -7.07 23.82 -32.23
CA TYR A 514 -8.51 24.05 -32.31
C TYR A 514 -9.15 22.90 -33.09
N VAL A 515 -9.90 22.03 -32.42
CA VAL A 515 -10.75 21.02 -33.07
C VAL A 515 -12.21 21.47 -33.04
N LEU A 516 -12.78 21.67 -34.22
CA LEU A 516 -14.22 21.90 -34.41
C LEU A 516 -14.95 20.55 -34.24
N LEU A 517 -15.61 20.33 -33.11
CA LEU A 517 -16.39 19.10 -32.88
C LEU A 517 -17.74 19.15 -33.62
N ARG A 518 -17.88 18.28 -34.63
CA ARG A 518 -19.12 17.99 -35.34
C ARG A 518 -19.99 17.08 -34.46
N ARG A 519 -21.25 17.46 -34.22
CA ARG A 519 -22.29 16.58 -33.67
C ARG A 519 -22.53 15.46 -34.66
N ASP A 520 -22.72 14.24 -34.17
CA ASP A 520 -23.89 13.40 -34.49
C ASP A 520 -23.86 12.06 -33.73
N LYS A 521 -25.04 11.71 -33.20
CA LYS A 521 -25.52 10.40 -32.74
C LYS A 521 -24.87 9.74 -31.52
N LEU A 522 -25.65 9.69 -30.43
CA LEU A 522 -25.83 8.45 -29.67
C LEU A 522 -27.19 8.47 -28.95
N THR A 523 -28.07 7.57 -29.41
CA THR A 523 -29.38 7.22 -28.85
C THR A 523 -29.31 5.79 -28.33
N SER A 524 -29.67 5.56 -27.05
CA SER A 524 -30.11 4.27 -26.48
C SER A 524 -30.67 4.53 -25.07
N THR A 525 -31.99 4.56 -24.90
CA THR A 525 -32.83 3.48 -24.31
C THR A 525 -32.48 3.14 -22.86
N VAL A 526 -33.39 3.48 -21.95
CA VAL A 526 -33.34 3.34 -20.49
C VAL A 526 -34.42 2.34 -20.07
N GLU A 527 -34.06 1.38 -19.21
CA GLU A 527 -35.00 0.66 -18.35
C GLU A 527 -34.83 1.12 -16.90
N ASP A 528 -35.96 1.17 -16.21
CA ASP A 528 -36.23 1.84 -14.93
C ASP A 528 -36.08 0.85 -13.76
N VAL A 529 -35.34 1.22 -12.70
CA VAL A 529 -35.40 0.51 -11.41
C VAL A 529 -35.36 1.50 -10.25
N ASP A 530 -36.43 1.39 -9.47
CA ASP A 530 -36.86 2.18 -8.33
C ASP A 530 -36.04 1.88 -7.06
N SER A 531 -35.35 2.85 -6.46
CA SER A 531 -35.17 2.92 -5.00
C SER A 531 -34.70 4.30 -4.53
N LYS A 532 -35.32 4.77 -3.44
CA LYS A 532 -35.20 6.13 -2.91
C LYS A 532 -34.09 6.25 -1.85
N ARG A 533 -33.38 7.39 -1.94
CA ARG A 533 -32.48 8.05 -0.95
C ARG A 533 -30.98 7.77 -1.09
N CYS A 534 -30.24 8.86 -1.32
CA CYS A 534 -28.79 9.01 -1.36
C CYS A 534 -28.07 8.02 -2.29
N VAL A 535 -27.98 8.36 -3.57
CA VAL A 535 -27.07 7.68 -4.50
C VAL A 535 -25.65 8.11 -4.15
N SER A 536 -24.92 7.23 -3.46
CA SER A 536 -23.48 7.11 -3.71
C SER A 536 -23.35 6.73 -5.18
N VAL A 537 -22.88 7.65 -6.01
CA VAL A 537 -22.56 7.32 -7.40
C VAL A 537 -21.27 6.51 -7.32
N VAL A 538 -21.41 5.19 -7.41
CA VAL A 538 -20.30 4.23 -7.55
C VAL A 538 -19.70 4.33 -8.94
#